data_AF-A0A5E4N341-F1
#
_entry.id   AF-A0A5E4N341-F1
#
_cell.length_a   1.000
_cell.length_b   1.000
_cell.length_c   1.000
_cell.angle_alpha   90.00
_cell.angle_beta   90.00
_cell.angle_gamma   90.00
#
_symmetry.space_group_name_H-M   'P 1'
#
loop_
_entity.id
_entity.type
_entity.pdbx_description
1 polymer ?
#
loop_
_entity_poly.entity_id
_entity_poly.type
_entity_poly.pdbx_seq_one_letter_code
_entity_poly.pdbx_strand_id
1 'polypeptide(L)'
;MPDTVDEPKSEIQQFFSGTNVFLTGATGIVGHVLVEKLLRKCYKNKLYLLIRPKKNKDPQNRLNEMFSDSLFKRLAENQPNFTKKVVVVSKIWLYGERAIFNTPL
;
A
#
# COMPACT_ATOMS: atom_id res chain seq x y z
N MET A 1 -1.44 -7.53 22.18
CA MET A 1 -0.49 -6.65 22.89
C MET A 1 -0.79 -5.24 22.46
N PRO A 2 -1.29 -4.38 23.36
CA PRO A 2 -1.38 -2.96 23.05
C PRO A 2 0.05 -2.41 22.96
N ASP A 3 0.32 -1.60 21.94
CA ASP A 3 1.60 -0.89 21.79
C ASP A 3 1.68 0.16 22.93
N THR A 4 2.14 -0.23 24.12
CA THR A 4 2.35 0.65 25.29
C THR A 4 3.78 0.56 25.81
N VAL A 5 4.72 1.06 25.01
CA VAL A 5 5.97 1.75 25.40
C VAL A 5 6.35 2.53 24.14
N ASP A 6 6.71 3.82 24.25
CA ASP A 6 7.27 4.58 23.12
C ASP A 6 8.63 3.97 22.72
N GLU A 7 8.60 2.84 22.01
CA GLU A 7 9.79 2.29 21.41
C GLU A 7 10.35 3.31 20.43
N PRO A 8 11.68 3.55 20.46
CA PRO A 8 12.30 4.45 19.52
C PRO A 8 12.04 3.95 18.10
N LYS A 9 11.35 4.77 17.31
CA LYS A 9 11.05 4.44 15.90
C LYS A 9 12.36 4.23 15.15
N SER A 10 12.43 3.14 14.40
CA SER A 10 13.53 2.91 13.46
C SER A 10 13.65 4.05 12.44
N GLU A 11 14.84 4.25 11.89
CA GLU A 11 15.11 5.24 10.82
C GLU A 11 14.15 5.08 9.64
N ILE A 12 13.82 3.83 9.27
CA ILE A 12 12.86 3.53 8.20
C ILE A 12 11.45 4.04 8.55
N GLN A 13 10.99 3.83 9.78
CA GLN A 13 9.68 4.33 10.22
C GLN A 13 9.64 5.85 10.27
N GLN A 14 10.75 6.50 10.65
CA GLN A 14 10.87 7.95 10.64
C GLN A 14 10.82 8.48 9.20
N PHE A 15 11.60 7.88 8.29
CA PHE A 15 11.65 8.25 6.88
C PHE A 15 10.27 8.21 6.20
N PHE A 16 9.47 7.16 6.45
CA PHE A 16 8.14 7.04 5.85
C PHE A 16 7.03 7.76 6.63
N SER A 17 7.31 8.33 7.80
CA SER A 17 6.31 9.00 8.64
C SER A 17 5.70 10.20 7.90
N GLY A 18 4.39 10.19 7.70
CA GLY A 18 3.64 11.28 7.05
C GLY A 18 3.80 11.38 5.53
N THR A 19 4.69 10.60 4.92
CA THR A 19 4.96 10.62 3.47
C THR A 19 3.82 10.00 2.66
N ASN A 20 3.67 10.37 1.38
CA ASN A 20 2.89 9.61 0.40
C ASN A 20 3.81 8.62 -0.33
N VAL A 21 3.44 7.34 -0.42
CA VAL A 21 4.28 6.31 -1.05
C VAL A 21 3.63 5.82 -2.33
N PHE A 22 4.37 5.86 -3.43
CA PHE A 22 3.98 5.21 -4.68
C PHE A 22 4.82 3.96 -4.90
N LEU A 23 4.16 2.80 -5.02
CA LEU A 23 4.83 1.51 -5.15
C LEU A 23 4.40 0.80 -6.45
N THR A 24 5.39 0.40 -7.24
CA THR A 24 5.22 -0.49 -8.38
C THR A 24 5.56 -1.93 -8.01
N GLY A 25 4.97 -2.91 -8.69
CA GLY A 25 5.26 -4.32 -8.42
C GLY A 25 4.67 -4.83 -7.09
N ALA A 26 3.68 -4.12 -6.55
CA ALA A 26 3.04 -4.43 -5.27
C ALA A 26 2.45 -5.85 -5.22
N THR A 27 2.04 -6.43 -6.36
CA THR A 27 1.49 -7.79 -6.45
C THR A 27 2.55 -8.88 -6.61
N GLY A 28 3.83 -8.53 -6.59
CA GLY A 28 4.93 -9.51 -6.57
C GLY A 28 5.22 -9.99 -5.15
N ILE A 29 6.00 -11.06 -5.00
CA ILE A 29 6.31 -11.67 -3.68
C ILE A 29 6.90 -10.64 -2.71
N VAL A 30 7.95 -9.91 -3.12
CA VAL A 30 8.58 -8.86 -2.28
C VAL A 30 7.63 -7.67 -2.08
N GLY A 31 6.87 -7.31 -3.13
CA GLY A 31 5.89 -6.22 -3.07
C GLY A 31 4.79 -6.46 -2.03
N HIS A 32 4.25 -7.68 -1.96
CA HIS A 32 3.25 -8.09 -0.98
C HIS A 32 3.75 -7.82 0.46
N VAL A 33 4.95 -8.31 0.77
CA VAL A 33 5.56 -8.16 2.09
C VAL A 33 5.85 -6.70 2.41
N LEU A 34 6.31 -5.93 1.42
CA LEU A 34 6.57 -4.51 1.60
C LEU A 34 5.28 -3.73 1.90
N VAL A 35 4.20 -3.99 1.17
CA VAL A 35 2.89 -3.37 1.40
C VAL A 35 2.39 -3.68 2.81
N GLU A 36 2.47 -4.94 3.25
CA GLU A 36 2.09 -5.36 4.61
C GLU A 36 2.88 -4.58 5.68
N LYS A 37 4.22 -4.57 5.56
CA LYS A 37 5.10 -3.90 6.52
C LYS A 37 4.85 -2.39 6.58
N LEU A 38 4.69 -1.76 5.41
CA LEU A 38 4.39 -0.34 5.34
C LEU A 38 3.08 -0.04 6.08
N LEU A 39 1.99 -0.71 5.73
CA LEU A 39 0.68 -0.47 6.33
C LEU A 39 0.62 -0.81 7.82
N ARG A 40 1.35 -1.84 8.28
CA ARG A 40 1.32 -2.27 9.69
C ARG A 40 2.15 -1.40 10.62
N LYS A 41 3.36 -0.96 10.22
CA LYS A 41 4.32 -0.33 11.15
C LYS A 41 4.91 1.01 10.69
N CYS A 42 4.92 1.32 9.39
CA CYS A 42 5.67 2.48 8.90
C CYS A 42 4.79 3.64 8.44
N TYR A 43 3.52 3.36 8.09
CA TYR A 43 2.82 4.22 7.16
C TYR A 43 1.52 4.81 7.71
N LYS A 44 1.42 6.13 7.65
CA LYS A 44 0.29 6.90 8.20
C LYS A 44 -0.56 7.65 7.16
N ASN A 45 -0.12 7.76 5.90
CA ASN A 45 -0.83 8.54 4.86
C ASN A 45 -1.41 7.67 3.72
N LYS A 46 -1.33 8.08 2.44
CA LYS A 46 -1.86 7.36 1.27
C LYS A 46 -0.81 6.53 0.49
N LEU A 47 -1.02 5.21 0.43
CA LEU A 47 -0.21 4.26 -0.31
C LEU A 47 -0.82 4.06 -1.70
N TYR A 48 -0.12 4.51 -2.73
CA TYR A 48 -0.52 4.40 -4.12
C TYR A 48 0.13 3.17 -4.74
N LEU A 49 -0.68 2.24 -5.26
CA LEU A 49 -0.21 0.99 -5.83
C LEU A 49 -0.46 0.97 -7.33
N LEU A 50 0.61 0.82 -8.13
CA LEU A 50 0.47 0.57 -9.56
C LEU A 50 0.09 -0.90 -9.78
N ILE A 51 -1.19 -1.13 -10.05
CA ILE A 51 -1.71 -2.47 -10.36
C ILE A 51 -2.21 -2.46 -11.80
N ARG A 52 -1.48 -3.17 -12.66
CA ARG A 52 -1.90 -3.34 -14.06
C ARG A 52 -3.06 -4.34 -14.17
N PRO A 53 -4.02 -4.13 -15.07
CA PRO A 53 -5.03 -5.14 -15.35
C PRO A 53 -4.39 -6.43 -15.90
N LYS A 54 -5.07 -7.57 -15.71
CA LYS A 54 -4.76 -8.84 -16.37
C LYS A 54 -6.01 -9.26 -17.16
N LYS A 55 -5.88 -10.16 -18.15
CA LYS A 55 -7.04 -10.71 -18.88
C LYS A 55 -8.09 -11.18 -17.86
N ASN A 56 -9.28 -10.62 -17.94
CA ASN A 56 -10.43 -10.89 -17.06
C ASN A 56 -10.28 -10.51 -15.58
N LYS A 57 -9.31 -9.67 -15.21
CA LYS A 57 -9.20 -9.12 -13.84
C LYS A 57 -8.84 -7.65 -13.87
N ASP A 58 -9.73 -6.81 -13.36
CA ASP A 58 -9.45 -5.39 -13.16
C ASP A 58 -8.51 -5.17 -11.95
N PRO A 59 -7.87 -3.99 -11.86
CA PRO A 59 -6.93 -3.68 -10.79
C PRO A 59 -7.50 -3.78 -9.37
N GLN A 60 -8.79 -3.46 -9.16
CA GLN A 60 -9.40 -3.49 -7.84
C GLN A 60 -9.62 -4.94 -7.38
N ASN A 61 -10.08 -5.81 -8.28
CA ASN A 61 -10.18 -7.24 -7.99
C ASN A 61 -8.81 -7.86 -7.66
N ARG A 62 -7.75 -7.48 -8.38
CA ARG A 62 -6.39 -7.91 -8.06
C ARG A 62 -5.90 -7.42 -6.69
N LEU A 63 -6.30 -6.21 -6.28
CA LEU A 63 -6.01 -5.70 -4.93
C LEU A 63 -6.74 -6.52 -3.86
N ASN A 64 -8.02 -6.78 -4.07
CA ASN A 64 -8.84 -7.55 -3.12
C ASN A 64 -8.29 -8.97 -2.95
N GLU A 65 -7.89 -9.62 -4.05
CA GLU A 65 -7.22 -10.93 -4.02
C GLU A 65 -5.92 -10.86 -3.20
N MET A 66 -5.07 -9.85 -3.43
CA MET A 66 -3.85 -9.65 -2.65
C MET A 66 -4.13 -9.52 -1.15
N PHE A 67 -5.13 -8.72 -0.76
CA PHE A 67 -5.48 -8.52 0.65
C PHE A 67 -6.25 -9.69 1.30
N SER A 68 -6.74 -10.64 0.50
CA SER A 68 -7.30 -11.90 1.02
C SER A 68 -6.24 -12.92 1.41
N ASP A 69 -4.96 -12.70 1.05
CA ASP A 69 -3.86 -13.57 1.45
C ASP A 69 -3.65 -13.54 2.97
N SER A 70 -3.36 -14.72 3.54
CA SER A 70 -2.96 -14.92 4.93
C SER A 70 -1.91 -13.93 5.46
N LEU A 71 -1.02 -13.43 4.59
CA LEU A 71 -0.02 -12.41 4.91
C LEU A 71 -0.65 -11.15 5.54
N PHE A 72 -1.83 -10.76 5.07
CA PHE A 72 -2.53 -9.55 5.51
C PHE A 72 -3.47 -9.78 6.69
N LYS A 73 -3.66 -11.03 7.15
CA LYS A 73 -4.57 -11.36 8.25
C LYS A 73 -4.25 -10.56 9.52
N ARG A 74 -2.97 -10.54 9.90
CA ARG A 74 -2.49 -9.77 11.06
C ARG A 74 -2.67 -8.26 10.88
N LEU A 75 -2.53 -7.74 9.66
CA LEU A 75 -2.79 -6.34 9.37
C LEU A 75 -4.29 -6.02 9.53
N ALA A 76 -5.17 -6.88 9.00
CA ALA A 76 -6.62 -6.72 9.10
C ALA A 76 -7.10 -6.76 10.56
N GLU A 77 -6.55 -7.64 11.39
CA GLU A 77 -6.85 -7.73 12.83
C GLU A 77 -6.42 -6.46 13.59
N ASN A 78 -5.23 -5.93 13.31
CA ASN A 78 -4.70 -4.75 14.02
C ASN A 78 -5.25 -3.42 13.48
N GLN A 79 -5.57 -3.35 12.20
CA GLN A 79 -6.03 -2.13 11.52
C GLN A 79 -7.15 -2.45 10.50
N PRO A 80 -8.39 -2.74 10.93
CA PRO A 80 -9.47 -3.17 10.04
C PRO A 80 -9.78 -2.22 8.88
N ASN A 81 -9.46 -0.94 9.03
CA ASN A 81 -9.69 0.11 8.04
C ASN A 81 -8.46 0.43 7.15
N PHE A 82 -7.43 -0.43 7.13
CA PHE A 82 -6.18 -0.16 6.39
C PHE A 82 -6.41 0.10 4.89
N THR A 83 -7.44 -0.50 4.30
CA THR A 83 -7.77 -0.37 2.87
C THR A 83 -8.10 1.07 2.47
N LYS A 84 -8.62 1.90 3.39
CA LYS A 84 -8.90 3.33 3.14
C LYS A 84 -7.64 4.16 2.88
N LYS A 85 -6.47 3.64 3.26
CA LYS A 85 -5.16 4.27 3.01
C LYS A 85 -4.59 3.88 1.64
N VAL A 86 -5.19 2.92 0.94
CA VAL A 86 -4.65 2.36 -0.30
C VAL A 86 -5.41 2.91 -1.50
N VAL A 87 -4.67 3.40 -2.50
CA VAL A 87 -5.22 3.94 -3.75
C VAL A 87 -4.64 3.14 -4.91
N VAL A 88 -5.50 2.58 -5.75
CA VAL A 88 -5.07 1.80 -6.92
C VAL A 88 -4.88 2.72 -8.11
N VAL A 89 -3.67 2.71 -8.67
CA VAL A 89 -3.35 3.39 -9.92
C VAL A 89 -3.25 2.34 -11.01
N SER A 90 -4.00 2.51 -12.10
CA SER A 90 -4.03 1.56 -13.22
C SER A 90 -3.17 2.00 -14.41
N LYS A 91 -2.90 3.31 -14.51
CA LYS A 91 -2.11 3.93 -15.57
C LYS A 91 -1.23 5.05 -14.99
N ILE A 92 0.02 5.09 -15.41
CA ILE A 92 0.85 6.30 -15.31
C ILE A 92 0.59 7.09 -16.59
N TRP A 93 0.09 8.31 -16.46
CA TRP A 93 0.14 9.28 -17.55
C TRP A 93 1.41 10.11 -17.37
N LEU A 94 2.25 10.13 -18.39
CA LEU A 94 3.34 11.10 -18.51
C LEU A 94 2.79 12.26 -19.34
N TYR A 95 2.50 13.39 -18.68
CA TYR A 95 2.20 14.64 -19.37
C TYR A 95 3.37 15.58 -19.08
N GLY A 96 4.28 15.74 -20.04
CA GLY A 96 5.59 16.36 -19.80
C GLY A 96 6.43 15.59 -18.76
N GLU A 97 7.35 16.27 -18.08
CA GLU A 97 8.23 15.70 -17.04
C GLU A 97 7.51 15.30 -15.73
N ARG A 98 6.18 15.22 -15.71
CA ARG A 98 5.39 14.88 -14.51
C ARG A 98 4.57 13.61 -14.72
N ALA A 99 4.76 12.63 -13.83
CA ALA A 99 3.88 11.49 -13.70
C ALA A 99 2.62 11.90 -12.93
N ILE A 100 1.46 11.78 -13.57
CA ILE A 100 0.16 12.05 -12.94
C ILE A 100 -0.56 10.71 -12.72
N PHE A 101 -0.87 10.42 -11.45
CA PHE A 101 -1.69 9.30 -11.03
C PHE A 101 -3.15 9.74 -11.06
N ASN A 102 -3.83 9.61 -12.20
CA ASN A 102 -5.22 10.03 -12.30
C ASN A 102 -6.15 8.94 -11.71
N THR A 103 -6.52 9.09 -10.44
CA THR A 103 -7.63 8.37 -9.80
C THR A 103 -8.72 9.39 -9.45
N PRO A 104 -9.95 9.25 -9.96
CA PRO A 104 -11.04 10.13 -9.52
C PRO A 104 -11.29 9.92 -8.02
N LEU A 105 -11.36 11.03 -7.27
CA LEU A 105 -11.75 11.05 -5.86
C LEU A 105 -13.22 10.66 -5.69
#